data_AF-M6K2S0-F1
#
_entry.id   AF-M6K2S0-F1
#
_cell.length_a   1.000
_cell.length_b   1.000
_cell.length_c   1.000
_cell.angle_alpha   90.00
_cell.angle_beta   90.00
_cell.angle_gamma   90.00
#
_symmetry.space_group_name_H-M   'P 1'
#
loop_
_entity.id
_entity.type
_entity.pdbx_description
1 polymer ?
#
loop_
_entity_poly.entity_id
_entity_poly.type
_entity_poly.pdbx_seq_one_letter_code
_entity_poly.pdbx_strand_id
1 'polypeptide(L)'
;MLDIMLSKLLKDIQEKKNFTPFLEVSDEHSGYTIHAEESMEKDLYIGNFQKEGLGDMEKHVTVEEVVRLLKKGSKSGMSEDGGGLWVMLEADRFEYGLRFFFPEKEGRWIVRGFSRLRPERD
;
A
#
# COMPACT_ATOMS: atom_id res chain seq x y z
N MET A 1 -10.38 -1.97 14.88
CA MET A 1 -10.92 -2.40 13.57
C MET A 1 -9.86 -2.37 12.48
N LEU A 2 -9.16 -1.24 12.28
CA LEU A 2 -8.03 -1.15 11.35
C LEU A 2 -6.90 -2.14 11.69
N ASP A 3 -6.47 -2.24 12.95
CA ASP A 3 -5.39 -3.16 13.36
C ASP A 3 -5.70 -4.63 13.06
N ILE A 4 -6.98 -5.00 13.11
CA ILE A 4 -7.45 -6.35 12.77
C ILE A 4 -7.28 -6.57 11.26
N MET A 5 -7.68 -5.60 10.44
CA MET A 5 -7.51 -5.66 8.99
C MET A 5 -6.02 -5.69 8.61
N LEU A 6 -5.18 -4.84 9.22
CA LEU A 6 -3.73 -4.84 8.98
C LEU A 6 -3.09 -6.18 9.34
N SER A 7 -3.46 -6.75 10.49
CA SER A 7 -2.95 -8.05 10.93
C SER A 7 -3.37 -9.18 9.99
N LYS A 8 -4.62 -9.15 9.50
CA LYS A 8 -5.11 -10.10 8.51
C LYS A 8 -4.39 -9.95 7.17
N LEU A 9 -4.28 -8.73 6.66
CA LEU A 9 -3.58 -8.44 5.40
C LEU A 9 -2.13 -8.91 5.45
N LEU A 10 -1.43 -8.61 6.55
CA LEU A 10 -0.06 -9.08 6.77
C LEU A 10 0.02 -10.62 6.73
N LYS A 11 -0.84 -11.30 7.49
CA LYS A 11 -0.88 -12.76 7.52
C LYS A 11 -1.13 -13.34 6.12
N ASP A 12 -2.14 -12.84 5.42
CA ASP A 12 -2.55 -13.35 4.11
C ASP A 12 -1.45 -13.13 3.05
N ILE A 13 -0.75 -11.98 3.07
CA ILE A 13 0.39 -11.71 2.18
C ILE A 13 1.56 -12.66 2.49
N GLN A 14 1.87 -12.89 3.77
CA GLN A 14 2.94 -13.81 4.16
C GLN A 14 2.63 -15.27 3.79
N GLU A 15 1.38 -15.69 3.86
CA GLU A 15 0.93 -17.04 3.51
C GLU A 15 0.88 -17.25 1.99
N LYS A 16 0.25 -16.34 1.25
CA LYS A 16 0.08 -16.45 -0.21
C LYS A 16 1.34 -16.06 -0.99
N LYS A 17 2.25 -15.29 -0.36
CA LYS A 17 3.49 -14.78 -0.95
C LYS A 17 3.28 -14.04 -2.29
N ASN A 18 2.19 -13.28 -2.36
CA ASN A 18 1.81 -12.47 -3.51
C ASN A 18 0.89 -11.32 -3.08
N PHE A 19 0.48 -10.47 -4.02
CA PHE A 19 -0.34 -9.30 -3.73
C PHE A 19 -1.85 -9.52 -3.89
N THR A 20 -2.30 -10.75 -4.16
CA THR A 20 -3.74 -11.07 -4.26
C THR A 20 -4.58 -10.70 -3.03
N PRO A 21 -4.07 -10.69 -1.78
CA PRO A 21 -4.84 -10.21 -0.63
C PRO A 21 -5.34 -8.77 -0.74
N PHE A 22 -4.67 -7.90 -1.52
CA PHE A 22 -5.16 -6.54 -1.74
C PHE A 22 -6.55 -6.53 -2.37
N LEU A 23 -6.88 -7.50 -3.25
CA LEU A 23 -8.20 -7.62 -3.90
C LEU A 23 -9.36 -7.76 -2.90
N GLU A 24 -9.10 -8.30 -1.70
CA GLU A 24 -10.12 -8.55 -0.68
C GLU A 24 -10.40 -7.28 0.16
N VAL A 25 -9.41 -6.39 0.24
CA VAL A 25 -9.42 -5.19 1.10
C VAL A 25 -9.38 -3.89 0.29
N SER A 26 -9.64 -3.94 -1.01
CA SER A 26 -9.64 -2.79 -1.91
C SER A 26 -10.97 -2.65 -2.65
N ASP A 27 -11.16 -1.52 -3.33
CA ASP A 27 -12.30 -1.24 -4.23
C ASP A 27 -11.82 -0.91 -5.66
N GLU A 28 -12.74 -0.62 -6.59
CA GLU A 28 -12.40 -0.28 -7.98
C GLU A 28 -11.53 0.98 -8.15
N HIS A 29 -11.42 1.79 -7.10
CA HIS A 29 -10.67 3.05 -7.10
C HIS A 29 -9.35 2.94 -6.35
N SER A 30 -8.98 1.74 -5.93
CA SER A 30 -7.78 1.47 -5.17
C SER A 30 -6.63 1.07 -6.08
N GLY A 31 -5.44 1.55 -5.78
CA GLY A 31 -4.29 1.33 -6.66
C GLY A 31 -2.94 1.63 -6.05
N TYR A 32 -1.94 1.80 -6.90
CA TYR A 32 -0.57 2.02 -6.49
C TYR A 32 0.15 3.05 -7.34
N THR A 33 1.22 3.60 -6.77
CA THR A 33 2.18 4.47 -7.47
C THR A 33 3.60 4.08 -7.05
N ILE A 34 4.43 3.72 -8.03
CA ILE A 34 5.76 3.16 -7.78
C ILE A 34 6.79 3.90 -8.62
N HIS A 35 7.84 4.41 -7.99
CA HIS A 35 9.06 4.80 -8.69
C HIS A 35 9.86 3.55 -9.07
N ALA A 36 10.24 3.48 -10.35
CA ALA A 36 11.19 2.50 -10.85
C ALA A 36 12.50 2.54 -10.04
N GLU A 37 13.17 1.39 -9.89
CA GLU A 37 14.44 1.35 -9.18
C GLU A 37 15.55 2.08 -9.92
N GLU A 38 15.55 2.01 -11.25
CA GLU A 38 16.62 2.48 -12.14
C GLU A 38 16.59 3.97 -12.45
N SER A 39 15.44 4.66 -12.30
CA SER A 39 15.32 6.08 -12.66
C SER A 39 14.90 6.95 -11.49
N MET A 40 15.53 8.12 -11.38
CA MET A 40 15.30 9.03 -10.27
C MET A 40 13.97 9.77 -10.38
N GLU A 41 13.45 10.00 -11.59
CA GLU A 41 12.29 10.89 -11.78
C GLU A 41 11.36 10.55 -12.95
N LYS A 42 11.72 9.64 -13.87
CA LYS A 42 11.04 9.55 -15.17
C LYS A 42 10.06 8.39 -15.35
N ASP A 43 10.22 7.31 -14.58
CA ASP A 43 9.40 6.10 -14.76
C ASP A 43 8.55 5.84 -13.50
N LEU A 44 7.39 6.49 -13.47
CA LEU A 44 6.33 6.23 -12.51
C LEU A 44 5.40 5.15 -13.06
N TYR A 45 5.23 4.06 -12.31
CA TYR A 45 4.24 3.05 -12.58
C TYR A 45 3.00 3.31 -11.74
N ILE A 46 1.88 3.53 -12.41
CA ILE A 46 0.57 3.76 -11.79
C ILE A 46 -0.35 2.65 -12.26
N GLY A 47 -1.06 2.03 -11.33
CA GLY A 47 -2.02 0.98 -11.64
C GLY A 47 -3.02 0.77 -10.52
N ASN A 48 -3.96 -0.15 -10.75
CA ASN A 48 -5.03 -0.46 -9.80
C ASN A 48 -4.81 -1.84 -9.18
N PHE A 49 -5.38 -2.08 -7.99
CA PHE A 49 -5.42 -3.41 -7.38
C PHE A 49 -6.47 -4.29 -8.08
N GLN A 50 -6.18 -4.64 -9.34
CA GLN A 50 -6.92 -5.60 -10.15
C GLN A 50 -5.96 -6.70 -10.60
N LYS A 51 -6.48 -7.84 -11.08
CA LYS A 51 -5.65 -9.00 -11.43
C LYS A 51 -4.45 -8.66 -12.31
N GLU A 52 -4.66 -7.83 -13.33
CA GLU A 52 -3.60 -7.40 -14.25
C GLU A 52 -2.61 -6.45 -13.54
N GLY A 53 -3.12 -5.44 -12.83
CA GLY A 53 -2.28 -4.48 -12.11
C GLY A 53 -1.45 -5.10 -10.97
N LEU A 54 -1.96 -6.14 -10.31
CA LEU A 54 -1.15 -6.86 -9.31
C LEU A 54 0.06 -7.56 -9.94
N GLY A 55 -0.09 -8.12 -11.15
CA GLY A 55 1.03 -8.69 -11.88
C GLY A 55 2.08 -7.65 -12.28
N ASP A 56 1.66 -6.42 -12.54
CA ASP A 56 2.60 -5.31 -12.78
C ASP A 56 3.26 -4.84 -11.48
N MET A 57 2.52 -4.74 -10.38
CA MET A 57 3.08 -4.42 -9.06
C MET A 57 4.16 -5.42 -8.65
N GLU A 58 3.96 -6.73 -8.88
CA GLU A 58 4.93 -7.80 -8.58
C GLU A 58 6.25 -7.68 -9.36
N LYS A 59 6.28 -6.95 -10.49
CA LYS A 59 7.52 -6.70 -11.25
C LYS A 59 8.38 -5.62 -10.61
N HIS A 60 7.79 -4.75 -9.79
CA HIS A 60 8.45 -3.55 -9.27
C HIS A 60 8.57 -3.53 -7.74
N VAL A 61 7.80 -4.37 -7.05
CA VAL A 61 7.72 -4.41 -5.59
C VAL A 61 7.75 -5.86 -5.13
N THR A 62 8.57 -6.10 -4.12
CA THR A 62 8.71 -7.39 -3.46
C THR A 62 7.70 -7.55 -2.33
N VAL A 63 7.35 -8.80 -2.02
CA VAL A 63 6.50 -9.11 -0.87
C VAL A 63 7.16 -8.66 0.44
N GLU A 64 8.48 -8.77 0.52
CA GLU A 64 9.28 -8.36 1.67
C GLU A 64 9.15 -6.85 1.96
N GLU A 65 9.15 -6.00 0.93
CA GLU A 65 8.94 -4.56 1.08
C GLU A 65 7.56 -4.25 1.70
N VAL A 66 6.50 -4.87 1.19
CA VAL A 66 5.13 -4.67 1.72
C VAL A 66 5.00 -5.23 3.14
N VAL A 67 5.57 -6.41 3.41
CA VAL A 67 5.59 -7.01 4.75
C VAL A 67 6.35 -6.13 5.73
N ARG A 68 7.46 -5.52 5.31
CA ARG A 68 8.25 -4.59 6.13
C ARG A 68 7.43 -3.35 6.48
N LEU A 69 6.74 -2.76 5.50
CA LEU A 69 5.83 -1.64 5.72
C LEU A 69 4.73 -1.99 6.72
N LEU A 70 4.05 -3.13 6.55
CA LEU A 70 2.97 -3.54 7.45
C LEU A 70 3.45 -3.81 8.90
N LYS A 71 4.70 -4.23 9.09
CA LYS A 71 5.27 -4.51 10.42
C LYS A 71 5.88 -3.30 11.10
N LYS A 72 6.54 -2.42 10.35
CA LYS A 72 7.38 -1.33 10.88
C LYS A 72 6.84 0.06 10.56
N GLY A 73 5.85 0.15 9.67
CA GLY A 73 5.26 1.42 9.29
C GLY A 73 4.58 2.09 10.47
N SER A 74 4.75 3.40 10.54
CA SER A 74 4.10 4.23 11.54
C SER A 74 2.81 4.81 10.98
N LYS A 75 1.78 4.86 11.83
CA LYS A 75 0.50 5.48 11.47
C LYS A 75 0.66 7.00 11.48
N SER A 76 0.28 7.67 10.40
CA SER A 76 0.37 9.12 10.22
C SER A 76 -0.84 9.64 9.44
N GLY A 77 -0.99 10.96 9.37
CA GLY A 77 -1.94 11.61 8.45
C GLY A 77 -3.40 11.16 8.63
N MET A 78 -3.83 11.00 9.89
CA MET A 78 -5.25 10.74 10.17
C MET A 78 -6.08 11.94 9.74
N SER A 79 -7.12 11.71 8.95
CA SER A 79 -8.05 12.79 8.56
C SER A 79 -8.83 13.29 9.77
N GLU A 80 -9.37 14.52 9.69
CA GLU A 80 -10.13 15.15 10.77
C GLU A 80 -11.38 14.35 11.16
N ASP A 81 -12.00 13.67 10.20
CA ASP A 81 -13.14 12.78 10.40
C ASP A 81 -12.74 11.37 10.89
N GLY A 82 -11.44 11.09 11.03
CA GLY A 82 -10.91 9.77 11.39
C GLY A 82 -11.14 8.68 10.34
N GLY A 83 -11.71 9.03 9.19
CA GLY A 83 -12.06 8.12 8.10
C GLY A 83 -10.90 7.78 7.17
N GLY A 84 -9.75 8.44 7.29
CA GLY A 84 -8.56 8.24 6.48
C GLY A 84 -7.32 8.12 7.35
N LEU A 85 -6.39 7.25 6.94
CA LEU A 85 -5.11 7.08 7.62
C LEU A 85 -4.02 6.67 6.64
N TRP A 86 -2.78 7.06 6.93
CA TRP A 86 -1.59 6.53 6.27
C TRP A 86 -0.77 5.65 7.21
N VAL A 87 -0.21 4.58 6.67
CA VAL A 87 0.90 3.85 7.28
C VAL A 87 2.13 4.11 6.42
N MET A 88 3.17 4.70 7.00
CA MET A 88 4.36 5.15 6.26
C MET A 88 5.64 4.53 6.82
N LEU A 89 6.60 4.27 5.95
CA LEU A 89 7.93 3.78 6.31
C LEU A 89 8.96 4.32 5.32
N GLU A 90 10.03 4.92 5.82
CA GLU A 90 11.23 5.16 5.00
C GLU A 90 12.19 3.98 5.13
N ALA A 91 12.59 3.41 3.99
CA ALA A 91 13.54 2.32 3.92
C ALA A 91 14.16 2.21 2.53
N ASP A 92 15.39 1.70 2.43
CA ASP A 92 15.99 1.28 1.15
C ASP A 92 16.03 2.39 0.07
N ARG A 93 16.11 3.66 0.49
CA ARG A 93 16.05 4.89 -0.35
C ARG A 93 14.69 5.15 -0.98
N PHE A 94 13.63 4.64 -0.37
CA PHE A 94 12.23 4.89 -0.73
C PHE A 94 11.41 5.30 0.50
N GLU A 95 10.39 6.11 0.25
CA GLU A 95 9.27 6.33 1.13
C GLU A 95 8.12 5.40 0.70
N TYR A 96 7.70 4.54 1.61
CA TYR A 96 6.59 3.62 1.41
C TYR A 96 5.35 4.16 2.12
N GLY A 97 4.20 4.07 1.45
CA GLY A 97 2.92 4.48 1.99
C GLY A 97 1.84 3.44 1.74
N LEU A 98 0.97 3.24 2.72
CA LEU A 98 -0.32 2.60 2.55
C LEU A 98 -1.41 3.55 3.04
N ARG A 99 -2.26 4.00 2.12
CA ARG A 99 -3.42 4.85 2.41
C ARG A 99 -4.64 3.96 2.66
N PHE A 100 -5.34 4.25 3.74
CA PHE A 100 -6.57 3.58 4.14
C PHE A 100 -7.74 4.55 4.16
N PHE A 101 -8.93 4.03 3.89
CA PHE A 101 -10.18 4.78 3.98
C PHE A 101 -11.25 3.92 4.68
N PHE A 102 -12.10 4.55 5.49
CA PHE A 102 -13.22 3.93 6.17
C PHE A 102 -14.54 4.52 5.65
N PRO A 103 -15.10 3.95 4.58
CA PRO A 103 -16.45 4.30 4.14
C PRO A 103 -17.47 3.80 5.16
N GLU A 104 -18.14 4.72 5.88
CA GLU A 104 -19.16 4.39 6.89
C GLU A 104 -20.24 3.44 6.35
N LYS A 105 -20.62 3.62 5.08
CA LYS A 105 -21.63 2.80 4.41
C LYS A 105 -21.23 1.32 4.27
N GLU A 106 -19.93 1.02 4.14
CA GLU A 106 -19.44 -0.36 4.05
C GLU A 106 -19.10 -0.95 5.42
N GLY A 107 -18.91 -0.10 6.44
CA GLY A 107 -18.58 -0.53 7.80
C GLY A 107 -17.24 -1.25 7.92
N ARG A 108 -16.33 -1.06 6.95
CA ARG A 108 -15.00 -1.70 6.92
C ARG A 108 -13.93 -0.75 6.39
N TRP A 109 -12.68 -1.01 6.76
CA TRP A 109 -11.52 -0.32 6.20
C TRP A 109 -11.16 -0.90 4.84
N ILE A 110 -10.79 -0.03 3.90
CA ILE A 110 -10.23 -0.38 2.61
C ILE A 110 -8.81 0.18 2.46
N VAL A 111 -7.95 -0.54 1.75
CA VAL A 111 -6.68 -0.03 1.24
C VAL A 111 -6.98 0.76 -0.01
N ARG A 112 -6.81 2.07 0.06
CA ARG A 112 -7.06 2.99 -1.05
C ARG A 112 -5.83 3.19 -1.95
N GLY A 113 -4.64 3.08 -1.39
CA GLY A 113 -3.41 3.34 -2.13
C GLY A 113 -2.21 2.65 -1.53
N PHE A 114 -1.31 2.16 -2.38
CA PHE A 114 0.07 1.82 -2.02
C PHE A 114 1.03 2.76 -2.74
N SER A 115 2.08 3.22 -2.07
CA SER A 115 3.14 3.99 -2.69
C SER A 115 4.52 3.45 -2.34
N ARG A 116 5.42 3.47 -3.31
CA ARG A 116 6.86 3.29 -3.16
C ARG A 116 7.53 4.39 -3.94
N LEU A 117 7.84 5.50 -3.28
CA LEU A 117 8.34 6.71 -3.92
C LEU A 117 9.79 6.97 -3.52
N ARG A 118 10.54 7.68 -4.35
CA ARG A 118 11.81 8.24 -3.90
C ARG A 118 11.50 9.41 -2.98
N PRO A 119 12.22 9.60 -1.85
CA PRO A 119 12.07 10.82 -1.05
C PRO A 119 12.37 12.03 -1.93
N GLU A 120 11.56 13.08 -1.83
CA GLU A 120 11.91 14.37 -2.41
C GLU A 120 13.24 14.80 -1.78
N ARG A 121 14.26 15.02 -2.61
CA ARG A 121 15.52 15.58 -2.14
C ARG A 121 15.33 17.09 -2.04
N ASP A 122 15.48 17.63 -0.83
CA ASP A 122 15.78 19.06 -0.63
C ASP A 122 17.09 19.45 -1.34
#